data_AF-A0A431HFR3-F1
#
_entry.id   AF-A0A431HFR3-F1
#
_cell.length_a   1.000
_cell.length_b   1.000
_cell.length_c   1.000
_cell.angle_alpha   90.00
_cell.angle_beta   90.00
_cell.angle_gamma   90.00
#
_symmetry.space_group_name_H-M   'P 1'
#
loop_
_entity.id
_entity.type
_entity.pdbx_description
1 polymer ?
#
loop_
_entity_poly.entity_id
_entity_poly.type
_entity_poly.pdbx_seq_one_letter_code
_entity_poly.pdbx_strand_id
1 'polypeptide(L)' 'MTTREFNVNWKLPEEFPPPKAEKILLLTVMGIATMGFWSDMDCVAWAALPKMTENVKNALQSKRKEHYCYSVM' A
#
# COMPACT_ATOMS: atom_id res chain seq x y z
N MET A 1 7.03 -24.37 -8.16
CA MET A 1 6.05 -23.26 -8.08
C MET A 1 6.85 -22.01 -7.74
N THR A 2 7.09 -21.12 -8.69
CA THR A 2 7.83 -19.88 -8.47
C THR A 2 6.91 -18.88 -7.76
N THR A 3 7.13 -18.68 -6.46
CA THR A 3 6.49 -17.60 -5.70
C THR A 3 6.89 -16.28 -6.35
N ARG A 4 5.98 -15.64 -7.09
CA ARG A 4 6.22 -14.28 -7.60
C ARG A 4 6.31 -13.35 -6.39
N GLU A 5 7.51 -12.89 -6.08
CA GLU A 5 7.74 -11.86 -5.08
C GLU A 5 7.13 -10.55 -5.62
N PHE A 6 6.03 -10.11 -5.01
CA PHE A 6 5.43 -8.81 -5.30
C PHE A 6 6.24 -7.73 -4.57
N ASN A 7 7.40 -7.37 -5.11
CA ASN A 7 8.22 -6.32 -4.54
C ASN A 7 7.63 -4.95 -4.90
N VAL A 8 7.07 -4.25 -3.92
CA VAL A 8 6.55 -2.89 -4.07
C VAL A 8 7.71 -1.92 -3.86
N ASN A 9 8.33 -1.53 -4.97
CA ASN A 9 9.43 -0.57 -4.97
C ASN A 9 8.92 0.85 -5.23
N TRP A 10 9.61 1.84 -4.64
CA TRP A 10 9.41 3.24 -4.95
C TRP A 10 9.79 3.55 -6.40
N LYS A 11 8.99 4.40 -7.04
CA LYS A 11 9.14 4.81 -8.43
C LYS A 11 9.22 6.33 -8.50
N LEU A 12 10.18 6.83 -9.27
CA LEU A 12 10.28 8.24 -9.58
C LEU A 12 9.30 8.60 -10.72
N PRO A 13 8.63 9.76 -10.65
CA PRO A 13 7.61 10.15 -11.63
C PRO A 13 8.19 10.40 -13.03
N GLU A 14 9.47 10.76 -13.14
CA GLU A 14 10.16 11.01 -14.42
C GLU A 14 10.33 9.73 -15.25
N GLU A 15 10.61 8.61 -14.58
CA GLU A 15 10.78 7.29 -15.22
C GLU A 15 9.44 6.54 -15.34
N PHE A 16 8.60 6.66 -14.32
CA PHE A 16 7.33 5.96 -14.22
C PHE A 16 6.25 6.95 -13.80
N PRO A 17 5.48 7.49 -14.76
CA PRO A 17 4.40 8.42 -14.46
C PRO A 17 3.41 7.80 -13.47
N PRO A 18 2.98 8.55 -12.44
CA PRO A 18 2.03 8.06 -11.46
C PRO A 18 0.66 7.78 -12.10
N PRO A 19 -0.05 6.73 -11.67
CA PRO A 19 -1.38 6.42 -12.18
C PRO A 19 -2.36 7.52 -11.78
N LYS A 20 -3.19 7.94 -12.74
CA LYS A 20 -4.21 8.97 -12.54
C LYS A 20 -5.44 8.34 -11.89
N ALA A 21 -6.05 9.06 -10.94
CA ALA A 21 -7.31 8.68 -10.28
C ALA A 21 -7.29 7.33 -9.52
N GLU A 22 -6.10 6.81 -9.18
CA GLU A 22 -5.95 5.63 -8.32
C GLU A 22 -5.27 6.01 -7.00
N LYS A 23 -5.64 5.32 -5.92
CA LYS A 23 -4.94 5.44 -4.65
C LYS A 23 -3.62 4.67 -4.71
N ILE A 24 -2.54 5.34 -4.34
CA ILE A 24 -1.18 4.81 -4.34
C ILE A 24 -0.48 5.15 -3.03
N LEU A 25 0.66 4.51 -2.76
CA LEU A 25 1.60 4.97 -1.75
C LEU A 25 2.35 6.18 -2.31
N LEU A 26 2.42 7.23 -1.52
CA LEU A 26 3.11 8.48 -1.81
C LEU A 26 4.28 8.61 -0.85
N LEU A 27 5.46 8.88 -1.37
CA LEU A 27 6.57 9.39 -0.57
C LEU A 27 6.54 10.91 -0.69
N THR A 28 6.31 11.60 0.43
CA THR A 28 6.26 13.06 0.45
C THR A 28 7.66 13.67 0.43
N VAL A 29 7.76 14.96 0.11
CA VAL A 29 9.00 15.74 0.21
C VAL A 29 9.63 15.74 1.61
N MET A 30 8.83 15.42 2.64
CA MET A 30 9.27 15.30 4.04
C MET A 30 9.77 13.89 4.41
N GLY A 31 9.85 12.97 3.43
CA GLY A 31 10.29 11.59 3.66
C GLY A 31 9.24 10.72 4.35
N ILE A 32 7.96 11.11 4.33
CA ILE A 32 6.86 10.37 4.97
C ILE A 32 6.12 9.55 3.91
N ALA A 33 5.89 8.28 4.20
CA ALA A 33 5.03 7.42 3.39
C ALA A 33 3.55 7.61 3.78
N THR A 34 2.72 8.00 2.82
CA THR A 34 1.27 8.16 3.00
C THR A 34 0.50 7.45 1.87
N MET A 35 -0.82 7.32 2.00
CA MET A 35 -1.68 6.77 0.94
C MET A 35 -2.62 7.85 0.43
N GLY A 36 -2.69 8.04 -0.90
CA GLY A 36 -3.51 9.08 -1.49
C GLY A 36 -3.46 9.09 -3.01
N PHE A 37 -3.87 10.21 -3.59
CA PHE A 37 -3.71 10.49 -5.01
C PHE A 37 -2.45 11.32 -5.21
N TRP A 38 -1.79 11.15 -6.35
CA TRP A 38 -0.57 11.89 -6.67
C TRP A 38 -0.79 13.42 -6.63
N SER A 39 0.16 14.13 -6.03
CA SER A 39 0.27 15.59 -6.03
C SER A 39 1.67 15.98 -6.51
N ASP A 40 1.76 16.74 -7.60
CA ASP A 40 3.03 17.23 -8.13
C ASP A 40 3.76 18.21 -7.19
N MET A 41 3.05 18.78 -6.21
CA MET A 41 3.62 19.77 -5.27
C MET A 41 4.33 19.12 -4.09
N ASP A 42 3.82 17.99 -3.60
CA ASP A 42 4.18 17.47 -2.27
C ASP A 42 4.77 16.05 -2.29
N CYS A 43 4.85 15.41 -3.46
CA CYS A 43 5.26 14.02 -3.63
C CYS A 43 6.54 13.89 -4.45
N VAL A 44 7.46 13.03 -4.01
CA VAL A 44 8.76 12.77 -4.68
C VAL A 44 8.81 11.41 -5.38
N ALA A 45 8.09 10.42 -4.84
CA ALA A 45 8.04 9.08 -5.38
C ALA A 45 6.69 8.44 -5.07
N TRP A 46 6.35 7.39 -5.81
CA TRP A 46 5.14 6.63 -5.56
C TRP A 46 5.38 5.13 -5.64
N ALA A 47 4.48 4.35 -5.06
CA ALA A 47 4.46 2.90 -5.24
C ALA A 47 3.02 2.40 -5.32
N ALA A 48 2.82 1.28 -6.02
CA ALA A 48 1.50 0.64 -6.06
C ALA A 48 1.13 0.12 -4.66
N LEU A 49 -0.16 0.10 -4.32
CA LEU A 49 -0.59 -0.53 -3.08
C LEU A 49 -0.23 -2.03 -3.09
N PRO A 50 0.25 -2.59 -1.97
CA PRO A 50 0.48 -4.03 -1.87
C PRO A 50 -0.79 -4.81 -2.18
N LYS A 51 -0.66 -5.84 -3.01
CA LYS A 51 -1.79 -6.75 -3.28
C LYS A 51 -2.07 -7.59 -2.05
N MET A 52 -3.35 -7.71 -1.69
CA MET A 52 -3.76 -8.59 -0.62
C MET A 52 -3.69 -10.06 -1.10
N THR A 53 -2.70 -10.80 -0.59
CA THR A 53 -2.58 -12.24 -0.84
C THR A 53 -3.59 -13.02 -0.01
N GLU A 54 -3.89 -14.26 -0.40
CA GLU A 54 -4.83 -15.09 0.37
C GLU A 54 -4.33 -15.34 1.80
N ASN A 55 -3.01 -15.47 2.01
CA ASN A 55 -2.42 -15.61 3.34
C ASN A 55 -2.65 -14.37 4.21
N VAL A 56 -2.44 -13.16 3.67
CA VAL A 56 -2.69 -11.91 4.40
C VAL A 56 -4.17 -11.73 4.69
N LYS A 57 -5.04 -12.07 3.74
CA LYS A 57 -6.50 -12.04 3.90
C LYS A 57 -6.96 -12.98 5.01
N ASN A 58 -6.43 -14.21 5.06
CA ASN A 58 -6.72 -15.18 6.12
C ASN A 58 -6.26 -14.67 7.49
N ALA A 59 -5.03 -14.15 7.58
CA ALA A 59 -4.52 -13.57 8.83
C ALA A 59 -5.39 -12.39 9.31
N LEU A 60 -5.80 -11.51 8.39
CA LEU A 60 -6.66 -10.38 8.68
C LEU A 60 -8.06 -10.81 9.15
N GLN A 61 -8.62 -11.88 8.59
CA GLN A 61 -9.90 -12.44 9.05
C GLN A 61 -9.78 -13.05 10.46
N SER A 62 -8.70 -13.78 10.75
CA SER A 62 -8.45 -14.34 12.08
C SER A 62 -8.31 -13.25 13.13
N LYS A 63 -7.50 -12.22 12.86
CA LYS A 63 -7.32 -11.07 13.77
C LYS A 63 -8.61 -10.28 14.00
N ARG A 64 -9.45 -10.13 12.97
CA ARG A 64 -10.77 -9.51 13.14
C ARG A 64 -11.65 -10.31 14.09
N LYS A 65 -11.73 -11.64 13.94
CA LYS A 65 -12.51 -12.51 14.84
C LYS A 65 -12.02 -12.40 16.29
N GLU A 66 -10.70 -12.40 16.51
CA GLU A 66 -10.11 -12.17 17.84
C GLU A 66 -10.58 -10.83 18.43
N HIS A 67 -10.44 -9.73 17.69
CA HIS A 67 -10.84 -8.40 18.16
C HIS A 67 -12.32 -8.31 18.54
N TYR A 68 -13.22 -8.88 17.71
CA TYR A 68 -14.65 -8.92 18.01
C TYR A 68 -14.97 -9.78 19.25
N CYS A 69 -14.22 -10.86 19.50
CA CYS A 69 -14.41 -11.67 20.71
C CYS A 69 -14.06 -10.88 21.98
N TYR A 70 -13.00 -10.06 21.95
CA TYR A 70 -12.59 -9.23 23.08
C TYR A 70 -13.45 -7.98 23.31
N SER A 71 -14.25 -7.56 22.32
CA SER A 71 -15.10 -6.36 22.43
C SER A 71 -16.56 -6.68 22.82
N VAL A 72 -16.88 -7.96 23.02
CA VAL A 72 -18.20 -8.46 23.43
C VAL A 72 -18.16 -9.14 24.82
N MET A 73 -16.98 -9.17 25.46
CA MET A 73 -16.79 -9.52 26.88
C MET A 73 -16.65 -8.25 27.71
#